data_AF-A0A1V4EK01-F1
#
_entry.id   AF-A0A1V4EK01-F1
#
_cell.length_a   1.000
_cell.length_b   1.000
_cell.length_c   1.000
_cell.angle_alpha   90.00
_cell.angle_beta   90.00
_cell.angle_gamma   90.00
#
_symmetry.space_group_name_H-M   'P 1'
#
loop_
_entity.id
_entity.type
_entity.pdbx_description
1 polymer ?
#
loop_
_entity_poly.entity_id
_entity_poly.type
_entity_poly.pdbx_seq_one_letter_code
_entity_poly.pdbx_strand_id
1 'polypeptide(L)' 'MRASDAERESVVERLRVASAEGRLTLAELTERTEAAYLAQTHGELAQITADLPGAAPAPSSAPAVPAAPQAGCASGSWR' A
#
# COMPACT_ATOMS: atom_id res chain seq x y z
N MET A 1 -3.05 -8.26 10.14
CA MET A 1 -4.39 -8.83 9.91
C MET A 1 -4.41 -9.39 8.50
N ARG A 2 -4.84 -10.66 8.31
CA ARG A 2 -4.95 -11.25 6.96
C ARG A 2 -6.15 -10.66 6.24
N ALA A 3 -6.00 -10.43 4.93
CA ALA A 3 -7.11 -10.00 4.09
C ALA A 3 -8.13 -11.13 3.93
N SER A 4 -9.41 -10.81 4.07
CA SER A 4 -10.48 -11.75 3.72
C SER A 4 -10.74 -11.74 2.22
N ASP A 5 -11.28 -12.83 1.69
CA ASP A 5 -11.62 -12.92 0.26
C ASP A 5 -12.64 -11.84 -0.15
N ALA A 6 -13.57 -11.50 0.74
CA ALA A 6 -14.51 -10.38 0.55
C ALA A 6 -13.81 -9.02 0.37
N GLU A 7 -12.68 -8.78 1.03
CA GLU A 7 -11.91 -7.56 0.81
C GLU A 7 -11.21 -7.56 -0.54
N ARG A 8 -10.62 -8.70 -0.92
CA ARG A 8 -9.98 -8.83 -2.24
C ARG A 8 -10.99 -8.53 -3.34
N GLU A 9 -12.16 -9.14 -3.27
CA GLU A 9 -13.24 -8.90 -4.23
C GLU A 9 -13.69 -7.43 -4.23
N SER A 10 -13.82 -6.80 -3.06
CA SER A 10 -14.15 -5.38 -2.93
C SER A 10 -13.10 -4.47 -3.59
N VAL A 11 -11.81 -4.79 -3.42
CA VAL A 11 -10.71 -4.09 -4.08
C VAL A 11 -10.77 -4.26 -5.60
N VAL A 12 -11.03 -5.47 -6.08
CA VAL A 12 -11.16 -5.74 -7.51
C VAL A 12 -12.31 -4.96 -8.12
N GLU A 13 -13.49 -4.93 -7.48
CA GLU A 13 -14.62 -4.14 -7.96
C GLU A 13 -14.28 -2.63 -8.01
N ARG A 14 -13.56 -2.10 -7.02
CA ARG A 14 -13.09 -0.71 -7.06
C ARG A 14 -12.14 -0.44 -8.22
N LEU A 15 -11.21 -1.35 -8.50
CA LEU A 15 -10.30 -1.23 -9.64
C LEU A 15 -11.09 -1.18 -10.96
N ARG A 16 -12.13 -2.00 -11.10
CA ARG A 16 -13.00 -2.03 -12.29
C ARG A 16 -13.76 -0.72 -12.47
N VAL A 17 -14.30 -0.14 -11.39
CA VAL A 17 -14.95 1.17 -11.41
C VAL A 17 -13.98 2.25 -11.86
N ALA A 18 -12.77 2.29 -11.29
CA ALA A 18 -11.77 3.28 -11.66
C ALA A 18 -11.29 3.16 -13.11
N SER A 19 -11.27 1.94 -13.66
CA SER A 19 -11.00 1.72 -15.08
C SER A 19 -12.16 2.22 -15.96
N ALA A 20 -13.41 2.00 -15.55
CA ALA A 20 -14.58 2.54 -16.25
C ALA A 20 -14.62 4.08 -16.24
N GLU A 21 -14.09 4.70 -15.19
CA GLU A 21 -13.91 6.16 -15.10
C GLU A 21 -12.71 6.68 -15.91
N GLY A 22 -11.91 5.81 -16.54
CA GLY A 22 -10.74 6.17 -17.33
C GLY A 22 -9.52 6.57 -16.52
N ARG A 23 -9.52 6.30 -15.20
CA ARG A 23 -8.35 6.55 -14.32
C ARG A 23 -7.31 5.43 -14.41
N LEU A 24 -7.76 4.21 -14.70
CA LEU A 24 -6.88 3.06 -14.97
C LEU A 24 -7.08 2.58 -16.39
N THR A 25 -5.96 2.29 -17.05
CA THR A 25 -5.98 1.54 -18.30
C THR A 25 -6.34 0.07 -18.04
N LEU A 26 -6.80 -0.65 -19.07
CA LEU A 26 -7.08 -2.10 -18.96
C LEU A 26 -5.84 -2.91 -18.55
N ALA A 27 -4.64 -2.46 -18.95
CA ALA A 27 -3.39 -3.09 -18.56
C ALA A 27 -3.13 -2.93 -17.05
N GLU A 28 -3.29 -1.70 -16.54
CA GLU A 28 -3.16 -1.43 -15.09
C GLU A 28 -4.25 -2.11 -14.26
N LEU A 29 -5.47 -2.19 -14.78
CA LEU A 29 -6.54 -2.94 -14.14
C LEU A 29 -6.14 -4.41 -13.94
N THR A 30 -5.60 -5.04 -14.98
CA THR A 30 -5.18 -6.45 -14.92
C THR A 30 -4.05 -6.63 -13.90
N GLU A 31 -2.99 -5.83 -14.00
CA GLU A 31 -1.84 -5.90 -13.10
C GLU A 31 -2.24 -5.70 -11.63
N ARG A 32 -3.07 -4.69 -11.35
CA ARG A 32 -3.52 -4.41 -9.97
C ARG A 32 -4.52 -5.43 -9.46
N THR A 33 -5.32 -6.05 -10.34
CA THR A 33 -6.23 -7.16 -9.98
C THR A 33 -5.43 -8.40 -9.59
N GLU A 34 -4.39 -8.75 -10.35
CA GLU A 34 -3.48 -9.84 -10.01
C GLU A 34 -2.77 -9.57 -8.68
N ALA A 35 -2.27 -8.35 -8.47
CA ALA A 35 -1.67 -7.94 -7.20
C ALA A 35 -2.65 -8.06 -6.02
N ALA A 36 -3.94 -7.72 -6.23
CA ALA A 36 -4.96 -7.85 -5.20
C ALA A 36 -5.20 -9.32 -4.82
N TYR A 37 -5.21 -10.25 -5.78
CA TYR A 37 -5.34 -11.68 -5.48
C TYR A 37 -4.09 -12.27 -4.79
N LEU A 38 -2.90 -11.73 -5.09
CA LEU A 38 -1.66 -12.14 -4.44
C LEU A 38 -1.48 -11.56 -3.02
N ALA A 39 -2.12 -10.43 -2.73
CA ALA A 39 -2.06 -9.78 -1.43
C ALA A 39 -2.61 -10.70 -0.33
N GLN A 40 -1.84 -10.87 0.74
CA GLN A 40 -2.22 -11.71 1.90
C GLN A 40 -2.70 -10.87 3.09
N THR A 41 -2.40 -9.58 3.07
CA THR A 41 -2.69 -8.66 4.17
C THR A 41 -3.51 -7.46 3.72
N HIS A 42 -4.30 -6.94 4.65
CA HIS A 42 -5.07 -5.70 4.49
C HIS A 42 -4.20 -4.52 4.05
N GLY A 43 -2.94 -4.46 4.54
CA GLY A 43 -2.00 -3.38 4.22
C GLY A 43 -1.54 -3.40 2.76
N GLU A 44 -1.34 -4.59 2.19
CA GLU A 44 -1.01 -4.75 0.76
C GLU A 44 -2.18 -4.29 -0.13
N LEU A 45 -3.41 -4.67 0.22
CA LEU A 45 -4.62 -4.21 -0.47
C LEU A 45 -4.80 -2.68 -0.40
N ALA A 46 -4.48 -2.08 0.75
CA ALA A 46 -4.53 -0.64 0.93
C ALA A 46 -3.49 0.08 0.05
N GLN A 47 -2.30 -0.48 -0.16
CA GLN A 47 -1.28 0.08 -1.06
C GLN A 47 -1.74 0.05 -2.52
N ILE A 48 -2.34 -1.06 -2.97
CA ILE A 48 -2.84 -1.22 -4.35
C ILE A 48 -3.94 -0.19 -4.69
N THR A 49 -4.73 0.21 -3.69
CA THR A 49 -5.85 1.16 -3.86
C THR A 49 -5.56 2.57 -3.34
N ALA A 50 -4.32 2.86 -2.92
CA ALA A 50 -3.95 4.15 -2.31
C ALA A 50 -4.09 5.34 -3.27
N ASP A 51 -3.92 5.10 -4.57
CA ASP A 51 -4.06 6.07 -5.65
C ASP A 51 -5.52 6.37 -6.01
N LEU A 52 -6.46 5.53 -5.55
CA LEU A 52 -7.87 5.63 -5.92
C LEU A 52 -8.68 6.45 -4.90
N PRO A 53 -9.48 7.45 -5.37
CA PRO A 53 -10.37 8.19 -4.49
C PRO A 53 -11.40 7.25 -3.83
N GLY A 54 -11.69 7.49 -2.55
CA GLY A 54 -12.52 6.60 -1.73
C GLY A 54 -11.74 5.64 -0.82
N ALA A 55 -10.41 5.77 -0.76
CA ALA A 55 -9.61 5.08 0.24
C ALA A 55 -9.81 5.70 1.64
N ALA A 56 -10.82 5.24 2.39
CA ALA A 56 -10.86 5.46 3.85
C ALA A 56 -11.77 4.43 4.57
N PRO A 57 -11.46 4.07 5.83
CA PRO A 57 -10.49 4.74 6.72
C PRO A 57 -9.28 3.86 7.09
N ALA A 58 -8.09 4.45 7.00
CA ALA A 58 -6.99 4.02 7.87
C ALA A 58 -7.33 4.41 9.33
N PRO A 59 -6.88 3.61 10.30
CA PRO A 59 -6.07 4.19 11.35
C PRO A 59 -4.60 3.88 11.08
N SER A 60 -3.84 4.96 11.00
CA SER A 60 -2.40 5.04 10.83
C SER A 60 -1.61 3.96 11.56
N SER A 61 -0.64 3.37 10.86
CA SER A 61 0.64 3.05 11.48
C SER A 61 1.78 3.31 10.50
N ALA A 62 2.02 4.60 10.24
CA ALA A 62 3.35 5.06 9.86
C ALA A 62 3.52 6.50 10.37
N PRO A 63 4.48 6.75 11.28
CA PRO A 63 5.33 7.91 11.13
C PRO A 63 6.49 7.47 10.22
N ALA A 64 6.43 7.87 8.95
CA ALA A 64 7.64 8.05 8.19
C ALA A 64 8.31 9.33 8.71
N VAL A 65 9.45 9.18 9.38
CA VAL A 65 10.49 10.22 9.36
C VAL A 65 11.86 9.56 9.09
N PRO A 66 12.63 10.09 8.12
CA PRO A 66 13.97 9.60 7.78
C PRO A 66 15.04 10.30 8.64
N ALA A 67 15.97 9.53 9.21
CA ALA A 67 17.23 10.08 9.74
C ALA A 67 18.33 9.02 9.67
N ALA A 68 19.01 8.94 8.53
CA ALA A 68 20.44 8.68 8.54
C ALA A 68 21.17 10.00 8.91
N PRO A 69 22.46 10.01 9.28
CA PRO A 69 23.38 8.90 9.53
C PRO A 69 23.82 8.84 11.00
N GLN A 70 24.09 7.61 11.45
CA GLN A 70 24.83 7.32 12.68
C GLN A 70 26.21 7.97 12.57
N ALA A 71 26.34 9.16 13.18
CA ALA A 71 27.61 9.82 13.41
C ALA A 71 28.51 8.83 14.13
N GLY A 72 29.63 8.50 13.48
CA GLY A 72 30.61 7.59 13.99
C GLY A 72 31.01 7.96 15.42
N CYS A 73 31.02 6.95 16.28
CA CYS A 73 31.71 6.96 17.56
C CYS A 73 33.21 7.05 17.25
N ALA A 74 33.69 8.21 16.83
CA ALA A 74 35.10 8.51 16.74
C ALA A 74 35.63 8.59 18.18
N SER A 75 36.33 7.53 18.57
CA SER A 75 37.46 7.50 19.49
C SER A 75 37.71 8.80 20.27
N GLY A 76 37.28 8.80 21.53
CA GLY A 76 37.56 9.87 22.49
C GLY A 76 37.82 9.26 23.87
N SER A 77 39.06 8.80 24.04
CA SER A 77 39.75 8.58 25.32
C SER A 77 39.12 9.31 26.52
N TRP A 78 38.60 8.52 27.47
CA TRP A 78 38.50 8.93 28.86
C TRP A 78 39.03 7.81 29.75
N ARG A 79 40.35 7.62 29.74
CA ARG A 79 41.20 7.49 30.94
C ARG A 79 42.65 7.19 30.59
#